data_AF-A0A946AZH8-F1
#
_entry.id   AF-A0A946AZH8-F1
#
_cell.length_a   1.000
_cell.length_b   1.000
_cell.length_c   1.000
_cell.angle_alpha   90.00
_cell.angle_beta   90.00
_cell.angle_gamma   90.00
#
_symmetry.space_group_name_H-M   'P 1'
#
loop_
_entity.id
_entity.type
_entity.pdbx_description
1 polymer ?
#
loop_
_entity_poly.entity_id
_entity_poly.type
_entity_poly.pdbx_seq_one_letter_code
_entity_poly.pdbx_strand_id
1 'polypeptide(L)'
;MTTDLDSVRAELIASVDAADSLDTLEAARVAAVGKKGRVGALMKQLGALPAEERKDFGQSVNAVKQAVEAAIAARKDTLQSGALDARLAAERVDVTLPVRPESEGRIHPISQTIDEIVQIFGEMGFRVAEGPDLENDWRNFTALNIPEEHPARQEMDTFYLRADAEGNRPVLRTHTSPVQIRTMMNEAPPIRIIAPGRTYRSDHDATHSPMFHQVEGLVIDEAIHMGHLKGCLIEFCRTYFEVHDLPVRFRNSHFPFTEPSAEVDIGCTRDSGELKIGAGDDWLEILGSGMVHPKVIENCGLDPAKYQGFAFGMGIERIAMLKYGIPDLRTFYDSDLRWMRHYGFASLDIPGALGGLHR
;
A
#
# COMPACT_ATOMS: atom_id res chain seq x y z
N MET A 1 -9.90 -1.32 -84.28
CA MET A 1 -9.72 -0.34 -83.19
C MET A 1 -9.72 -0.99 -81.81
N THR A 2 -10.51 -2.05 -81.57
CA THR A 2 -10.57 -2.76 -80.27
C THR A 2 -9.25 -3.43 -79.85
N THR A 3 -8.49 -4.00 -80.79
CA THR A 3 -7.21 -4.70 -80.54
C THR A 3 -6.09 -3.79 -80.02
N ASP A 4 -6.17 -2.47 -80.27
CA ASP A 4 -5.16 -1.50 -79.86
C ASP A 4 -5.36 -1.06 -78.39
N LEU A 5 -6.62 -0.96 -77.95
CA LEU A 5 -6.95 -0.58 -76.57
C LEU A 5 -6.57 -1.66 -75.54
N ASP A 6 -6.69 -2.93 -75.90
CA ASP A 6 -6.27 -4.05 -75.04
C ASP A 6 -4.74 -4.09 -74.87
N SER A 7 -3.97 -3.78 -75.92
CA SER A 7 -2.51 -3.64 -75.84
C SER A 7 -2.11 -2.48 -74.92
N VAL A 8 -2.76 -1.32 -75.10
CA VAL A 8 -2.51 -0.15 -74.24
C VAL A 8 -2.85 -0.45 -72.78
N ARG A 9 -3.96 -1.15 -72.51
CA ARG A 9 -4.33 -1.57 -71.16
C ARG A 9 -3.26 -2.48 -70.55
N ALA A 10 -2.82 -3.51 -71.27
CA ALA A 10 -1.82 -4.46 -70.80
C ALA A 10 -0.48 -3.77 -70.49
N GLU A 11 -0.01 -2.87 -71.35
CA GLU A 11 1.23 -2.12 -71.14
C GLU A 11 1.16 -1.18 -69.93
N LEU A 12 0.03 -0.48 -69.75
CA LEU A 12 -0.16 0.43 -68.62
C LEU A 12 -0.23 -0.33 -67.29
N ILE A 13 -0.92 -1.47 -67.25
CA ILE A 13 -0.97 -2.33 -66.06
C ILE A 13 0.43 -2.89 -65.76
N ALA A 14 1.17 -3.37 -66.77
CA ALA A 14 2.54 -3.86 -66.58
C ALA A 14 3.49 -2.78 -66.02
N SER A 15 3.34 -1.52 -66.46
CA SER A 15 4.10 -0.38 -65.92
C SER A 15 3.77 -0.09 -64.45
N VAL A 16 2.49 -0.21 -64.07
CA VAL A 16 2.04 -0.08 -62.68
C VAL A 16 2.59 -1.22 -61.81
N ASP A 17 2.53 -2.46 -62.30
CA ASP A 17 3.04 -3.63 -61.57
C ASP A 17 4.56 -3.58 -61.39
N ALA A 18 5.29 -2.98 -62.33
CA ALA A 18 6.73 -2.80 -62.27
C ALA A 18 7.19 -1.70 -61.29
N ALA A 19 6.29 -0.84 -60.81
CA ALA A 19 6.64 0.21 -59.85
C ALA A 19 7.05 -0.39 -58.49
N ASP A 20 8.26 -0.06 -58.03
CA ASP A 20 8.88 -0.59 -56.81
C ASP A 20 8.77 0.34 -55.60
N SER A 21 8.22 1.54 -55.80
CA SER A 21 8.17 2.62 -54.82
C SER A 21 6.95 3.50 -55.08
N LEU A 22 6.52 4.26 -54.05
CA LEU A 22 5.41 5.19 -54.21
C LEU A 22 5.71 6.28 -55.24
N ASP A 23 6.98 6.69 -55.36
CA ASP A 23 7.42 7.68 -56.34
C ASP A 23 7.38 7.14 -57.78
N THR A 24 7.83 5.90 -58.01
CA THR A 24 7.73 5.26 -59.33
C THR A 24 6.29 4.93 -59.71
N LEU A 25 5.44 4.58 -58.74
CA LEU A 25 4.01 4.38 -58.94
C LEU A 25 3.29 5.69 -59.30
N GLU A 26 3.66 6.80 -58.66
CA GLU A 26 3.11 8.12 -58.98
C GLU A 26 3.54 8.57 -60.38
N ALA A 27 4.79 8.31 -60.78
CA ALA A 27 5.24 8.54 -62.15
C ALA A 27 4.44 7.71 -63.17
N ALA A 28 4.19 6.42 -62.89
CA ALA A 28 3.35 5.55 -63.72
C ALA A 28 1.90 6.05 -63.80
N ARG A 29 1.32 6.52 -62.68
CA ARG A 29 -0.03 7.11 -62.63
C ARG A 29 -0.14 8.35 -63.51
N VAL A 30 0.83 9.26 -63.43
CA VAL A 30 0.86 10.50 -64.23
C VAL A 30 1.00 10.17 -65.72
N ALA A 31 1.86 9.20 -66.09
CA ALA A 31 2.03 8.75 -67.47
C ALA A 31 0.79 8.05 -68.05
N ALA A 32 0.03 7.33 -67.22
CA ALA A 32 -1.16 6.61 -67.62
C ALA A 32 -2.42 7.50 -67.68
N VAL A 33 -2.79 8.12 -66.56
CA VAL A 33 -4.10 8.79 -66.35
C VAL A 33 -3.97 10.31 -66.17
N GLY A 34 -2.75 10.86 -66.18
CA GLY A 34 -2.53 12.31 -66.08
C GLY A 34 -3.13 13.11 -67.25
N LYS A 35 -3.16 14.45 -67.13
CA LYS A 35 -3.75 15.36 -68.14
C LYS A 35 -3.15 15.21 -69.56
N LYS A 36 -1.90 14.74 -69.66
CA LYS A 36 -1.19 14.40 -70.92
C LYS A 36 -0.86 12.91 -71.04
N GLY A 37 -1.40 12.07 -70.15
CA GLY A 37 -1.13 10.63 -70.13
C GLY A 37 -1.79 9.88 -71.29
N ARG A 38 -1.40 8.62 -71.49
CA ARG A 38 -1.86 7.79 -72.63
C ARG A 38 -3.39 7.67 -72.67
N VAL A 39 -4.05 7.47 -71.52
CA VAL A 39 -5.52 7.41 -71.44
C VAL A 39 -6.15 8.77 -71.75
N GLY A 40 -5.54 9.86 -71.27
CA GLY A 40 -5.98 11.23 -71.58
C GLY A 40 -5.85 11.60 -73.06
N ALA A 41 -4.82 11.08 -73.74
CA ALA A 41 -4.64 11.25 -75.18
C ALA A 41 -5.70 10.48 -75.98
N LEU A 42 -6.03 9.25 -75.59
CA LEU A 42 -7.13 8.46 -76.17
C LEU A 42 -8.49 9.16 -75.98
N MET A 43 -8.72 9.76 -74.81
CA MET A 43 -9.95 10.54 -74.55
C MET A 43 -10.09 11.79 -75.40
N LYS A 44 -8.99 12.38 -75.92
CA LYS A 44 -9.05 13.52 -76.85
C LYS A 44 -9.42 13.12 -78.27
N GLN A 45 -9.11 11.88 -78.67
CA GLN A 45 -9.44 11.36 -80.01
C GLN A 45 -10.96 11.19 -80.21
N LEU A 46 -11.74 11.08 -79.12
CA LEU A 46 -13.20 11.09 -79.13
C LEU A 46 -13.82 12.29 -79.86
N GLY A 47 -13.17 13.46 -79.83
CA GLY A 47 -13.67 14.67 -80.50
C GLY A 47 -13.66 14.57 -82.03
N ALA A 48 -12.86 13.68 -82.61
CA ALA A 48 -12.67 13.52 -84.05
C ALA A 48 -13.50 12.39 -84.67
N LEU A 49 -14.17 11.55 -83.86
CA LEU A 49 -14.94 10.38 -84.33
C LEU A 49 -16.38 10.75 -84.75
N PRO A 50 -17.05 9.98 -85.63
CA PRO A 50 -18.48 10.11 -85.92
C PRO A 50 -19.37 9.82 -84.70
N ALA A 51 -20.58 10.40 -84.64
CA ALA A 51 -21.44 10.33 -83.47
C ALA A 51 -21.83 8.89 -83.05
N GLU A 52 -21.96 7.95 -83.99
CA GLU A 52 -22.28 6.55 -83.72
C GLU A 52 -21.09 5.79 -83.07
N GLU A 53 -19.85 6.06 -83.47
CA GLU A 53 -18.65 5.36 -82.97
C GLU A 53 -18.10 5.96 -81.65
N ARG A 54 -18.47 7.21 -81.33
CA ARG A 54 -18.04 7.89 -80.09
C ARG A 54 -18.49 7.17 -78.82
N LYS A 55 -19.68 6.58 -78.83
CA LYS A 55 -20.27 5.93 -77.64
C LYS A 55 -19.48 4.68 -77.25
N ASP A 56 -19.25 3.79 -78.21
CA ASP A 56 -18.59 2.51 -77.98
C ASP A 56 -17.09 2.66 -77.71
N PHE A 57 -16.43 3.59 -78.41
CA PHE A 57 -15.02 3.90 -78.16
C PHE A 57 -14.84 4.58 -76.80
N GLY A 58 -15.71 5.53 -76.42
CA GLY A 58 -15.66 6.19 -75.12
C GLY A 58 -15.91 5.24 -73.95
N GLN A 59 -16.84 4.30 -74.11
CA GLN A 59 -17.07 3.24 -73.12
C GLN A 59 -15.84 2.34 -72.96
N SER A 60 -15.20 1.96 -74.06
CA SER A 60 -13.98 1.13 -74.06
C SER A 60 -12.79 1.85 -73.40
N VAL A 61 -12.57 3.13 -73.70
CA VAL A 61 -11.50 3.93 -73.07
C VAL A 61 -11.77 4.15 -71.58
N ASN A 62 -13.03 4.35 -71.18
CA ASN A 62 -13.39 4.43 -69.75
C ASN A 62 -13.15 3.09 -69.02
N ALA A 63 -13.41 1.96 -69.65
CA ALA A 63 -13.11 0.65 -69.07
C ALA A 63 -11.60 0.46 -68.86
N VAL A 64 -10.77 0.88 -69.83
CA VAL A 64 -9.31 0.88 -69.69
C VAL A 64 -8.88 1.80 -68.55
N LYS A 65 -9.44 3.02 -68.46
CA LYS A 65 -9.16 3.96 -67.38
C LYS A 65 -9.44 3.35 -66.00
N GLN A 66 -10.62 2.78 -65.81
CA GLN A 66 -11.02 2.15 -64.55
C GLN A 66 -10.12 0.98 -64.18
N ALA A 67 -9.75 0.13 -65.15
CA ALA A 67 -8.84 -0.99 -64.91
C ALA A 67 -7.45 -0.52 -64.45
N VAL A 68 -6.92 0.56 -65.05
CA VAL A 68 -5.63 1.13 -64.67
C VAL A 68 -5.69 1.84 -63.32
N GLU A 69 -6.76 2.60 -63.03
CA GLU A 69 -6.96 3.22 -61.71
C GLU A 69 -7.07 2.16 -60.60
N ALA A 70 -7.76 1.05 -60.86
CA ALA A 70 -7.85 -0.08 -59.94
C ALA A 70 -6.49 -0.76 -59.71
N ALA A 71 -5.69 -0.98 -60.77
CA ALA A 71 -4.34 -1.54 -60.65
C ALA A 71 -3.41 -0.62 -59.84
N ILE A 72 -3.50 0.70 -60.05
CA ILE A 72 -2.73 1.69 -59.29
C ILE A 72 -3.10 1.68 -57.81
N ALA A 73 -4.40 1.64 -57.50
CA ALA A 73 -4.87 1.53 -56.12
C ALA A 73 -4.35 0.25 -55.45
N ALA A 74 -4.51 -0.90 -56.10
CA ALA A 74 -4.04 -2.18 -55.57
C ALA A 74 -2.51 -2.22 -55.38
N ARG A 75 -1.74 -1.68 -56.33
CA ARG A 75 -0.27 -1.60 -56.21
C ARG A 75 0.15 -0.66 -55.09
N LYS A 76 -0.54 0.48 -54.94
CA LYS A 76 -0.30 1.43 -53.84
C LYS A 76 -0.50 0.75 -52.49
N ASP A 77 -1.62 0.05 -52.30
CA ASP A 77 -1.91 -0.66 -51.05
C ASP A 77 -0.85 -1.73 -50.74
N THR A 78 -0.39 -2.45 -51.79
CA THR A 78 0.70 -3.44 -51.66
C THR A 78 2.00 -2.80 -51.19
N LEU A 79 2.42 -1.70 -51.81
CA LEU A 79 3.65 -0.99 -51.45
C LEU A 79 3.57 -0.37 -50.05
N GLN A 80 2.41 0.18 -49.68
CA GLN A 80 2.19 0.75 -48.35
C GLN A 80 2.20 -0.32 -47.26
N SER A 81 1.55 -1.47 -47.52
CA SER A 81 1.53 -2.59 -46.58
C SER A 81 2.93 -3.18 -46.40
N GLY A 82 3.68 -3.40 -47.49
CA GLY A 82 5.06 -3.88 -47.42
C GLY A 82 6.01 -2.93 -46.69
N ALA A 83 5.85 -1.61 -46.87
CA ALA A 83 6.62 -0.61 -46.14
C ALA A 83 6.27 -0.61 -44.64
N LEU A 84 4.99 -0.79 -44.29
CA LEU A 84 4.55 -0.91 -42.90
C LEU A 84 5.11 -2.19 -42.25
N ASP A 85 5.03 -3.33 -42.92
CA ASP A 85 5.54 -4.61 -42.41
C ASP A 85 7.06 -4.56 -42.20
N ALA A 86 7.81 -3.97 -43.14
CA ALA A 86 9.24 -3.77 -43.00
C ALA A 86 9.58 -2.87 -41.80
N ARG A 87 8.80 -1.80 -41.59
CA ARG A 87 8.95 -0.92 -40.43
C ARG A 87 8.64 -1.65 -39.12
N LEU A 88 7.56 -2.42 -39.06
CA LEU A 88 7.19 -3.21 -37.88
C LEU A 88 8.24 -4.28 -37.56
N ALA A 89 8.82 -4.92 -38.57
CA ALA A 89 9.91 -5.88 -38.40
C ALA A 89 11.19 -5.21 -37.87
N ALA A 90 11.51 -4.00 -38.33
CA ALA A 90 12.66 -3.23 -37.88
C ALA A 90 12.48 -2.64 -36.46
N GLU A 91 11.27 -2.24 -36.10
CA GLU A 91 10.90 -1.71 -34.77
C GLU A 91 10.59 -2.82 -33.75
N ARG A 92 10.83 -4.09 -34.10
CA ARG A 92 10.61 -5.21 -33.19
C ARG A 92 11.55 -5.12 -31.99
N VAL A 93 10.97 -5.04 -30.80
CA VAL A 93 11.70 -5.08 -29.53
C VAL A 93 11.53 -6.43 -28.84
N ASP A 94 12.53 -6.80 -28.03
CA ASP A 94 12.41 -7.93 -27.12
C ASP A 94 11.60 -7.50 -25.89
N VAL A 95 10.32 -7.87 -25.87
CA VAL A 95 9.39 -7.59 -24.76
C VAL A 95 9.67 -8.42 -23.51
N THR A 96 10.62 -9.37 -23.56
CA THR A 96 11.03 -10.19 -22.41
C THR A 96 12.19 -9.58 -21.61
N LEU A 97 12.81 -8.52 -22.13
CA LEU A 97 13.84 -7.80 -21.40
C LEU A 97 13.29 -7.25 -20.08
N PRO A 98 14.08 -7.27 -18.99
CA PRO A 98 13.71 -6.64 -17.75
C PRO A 98 13.34 -5.16 -17.98
N VAL A 99 12.30 -4.70 -17.28
CA VAL A 99 11.98 -3.28 -17.22
C VAL A 99 13.17 -2.51 -16.64
N ARG A 100 13.23 -1.21 -16.93
CA ARG A 100 14.26 -0.35 -16.33
C ARG A 100 14.13 -0.43 -14.81
N PRO A 101 15.23 -0.61 -14.07
CA PRO A 101 15.15 -0.71 -12.62
C PRO A 101 14.51 0.55 -12.03
N GLU A 102 13.48 0.35 -11.21
CA GLU A 102 12.91 1.39 -10.36
C GLU A 102 13.19 1.06 -8.90
N SER A 103 13.43 2.09 -8.09
CA SER A 103 13.65 1.92 -6.65
C SER A 103 12.29 1.75 -5.96
N GLU A 104 11.97 0.54 -5.54
CA GLU A 104 10.80 0.30 -4.69
C GLU A 104 11.13 0.60 -3.22
N GLY A 105 10.31 1.44 -2.60
CA GLY A 105 10.31 1.62 -1.16
C GLY A 105 9.64 0.45 -0.44
N ARG A 106 9.96 0.28 0.84
CA ARG A 106 9.27 -0.64 1.75
C ARG A 106 8.93 0.07 3.05
N ILE A 107 7.74 -0.20 3.58
CA ILE A 107 7.29 0.26 4.90
C ILE A 107 7.87 -0.68 5.97
N HIS A 108 8.34 -0.10 7.07
CA HIS A 108 8.91 -0.86 8.18
C HIS A 108 7.80 -1.67 8.88
N PRO A 109 8.05 -2.93 9.29
CA PRO A 109 7.02 -3.75 9.93
C PRO A 109 6.39 -3.15 11.19
N ILE A 110 7.16 -2.36 11.94
CA ILE A 110 6.63 -1.60 13.09
C ILE A 110 5.64 -0.52 12.66
N SER A 111 5.93 0.21 11.58
CA SER A 111 5.00 1.21 11.03
C SER A 111 3.73 0.53 10.52
N GLN A 112 3.86 -0.58 9.78
CA GLN A 112 2.71 -1.38 9.35
C GLN A 112 1.86 -1.81 10.54
N THR A 113 2.51 -2.33 11.58
CA THR A 113 1.80 -2.80 12.78
C THR A 113 1.08 -1.66 13.49
N ILE A 114 1.68 -0.46 13.58
CA ILE A 114 1.01 0.72 14.13
C ILE A 114 -0.24 1.06 13.29
N ASP A 115 -0.12 1.09 11.96
CA ASP A 115 -1.23 1.43 11.08
C ASP A 115 -2.40 0.42 11.21
N GLU A 116 -2.09 -0.88 11.31
CA GLU A 116 -3.10 -1.93 11.54
C GLU A 116 -3.82 -1.75 12.88
N ILE A 117 -3.07 -1.49 13.95
CA ILE A 117 -3.63 -1.25 15.28
C ILE A 117 -4.52 0.00 15.26
N VAL A 118 -4.04 1.08 14.65
CA VAL A 118 -4.77 2.34 14.52
C VAL A 118 -6.07 2.13 13.76
N GLN A 119 -6.05 1.35 12.70
CA GLN A 119 -7.25 1.03 11.94
C GLN A 119 -8.26 0.22 12.77
N ILE A 120 -7.82 -0.86 13.42
CA ILE A 120 -8.70 -1.73 14.22
C ILE A 120 -9.38 -0.93 15.34
N PHE A 121 -8.60 -0.19 16.12
CA PHE A 121 -9.17 0.62 17.21
C PHE A 121 -9.94 1.84 16.68
N GLY A 122 -9.58 2.38 15.53
CA GLY A 122 -10.33 3.42 14.83
C GLY A 122 -11.75 2.98 14.48
N GLU A 123 -11.92 1.75 14.00
CA GLU A 123 -13.24 1.14 13.75
C GLU A 123 -14.03 0.92 15.05
N MET A 124 -13.35 0.72 16.18
CA MET A 124 -13.95 0.71 17.52
C MET A 124 -14.20 2.11 18.10
N GLY A 125 -13.96 3.18 17.34
CA GLY A 125 -14.22 4.57 17.72
C GLY A 125 -13.12 5.22 18.58
N PHE A 126 -11.93 4.64 18.67
CA PHE A 126 -10.79 5.27 19.31
C PHE A 126 -10.16 6.31 18.38
N ARG A 127 -9.61 7.38 18.96
CA ARG A 127 -8.75 8.33 18.24
C ARG A 127 -7.30 8.17 18.67
N VAL A 128 -6.38 8.50 17.77
CA VAL A 128 -4.95 8.53 18.09
C VAL A 128 -4.63 9.77 18.92
N ALA A 129 -3.88 9.59 19.99
CA ALA A 129 -3.32 10.65 20.81
C ALA A 129 -1.79 10.50 20.87
N GLU A 130 -1.08 11.62 20.81
CA GLU A 130 0.38 11.64 20.83
C GLU A 130 0.89 12.48 22.01
N GLY A 131 2.13 12.22 22.41
CA GLY A 131 2.81 13.02 23.41
C GLY A 131 4.33 12.88 23.31
N PRO A 132 5.07 13.72 24.06
CA PRO A 132 6.52 13.79 23.95
C PRO A 132 7.18 12.50 24.45
N ASP A 133 8.39 12.22 23.95
CA ASP A 133 9.24 11.14 24.47
C ASP A 133 9.88 11.52 25.82
N LEU A 134 10.13 12.82 26.02
CA LEU A 134 10.64 13.40 27.26
C LEU A 134 9.48 13.79 28.16
N GLU A 135 9.45 13.20 29.35
CA GLU A 135 8.42 13.43 30.35
C GLU A 135 9.01 13.94 31.67
N ASN A 136 8.11 14.44 32.52
CA ASN A 136 8.44 14.67 33.91
C ASN A 136 8.07 13.44 34.76
N ASP A 137 8.71 13.32 35.93
CA ASP A 137 8.45 12.23 36.88
C ASP A 137 6.96 12.12 37.23
N TRP A 138 6.30 13.27 37.42
CA TRP A 138 4.90 13.29 37.83
C TRP A 138 3.97 12.61 36.81
N ARG A 139 4.09 12.92 35.51
CA ARG A 139 3.25 12.28 34.48
C ARG A 139 3.65 10.84 34.20
N ASN A 140 4.95 10.53 34.29
CA ASN A 140 5.44 9.18 34.01
C ASN A 140 5.20 8.21 35.17
N PHE A 141 5.03 8.69 36.41
CA PHE A 141 4.89 7.80 37.55
C PHE A 141 3.84 8.24 38.56
N THR A 142 3.97 9.44 39.15
CA THR A 142 3.16 9.85 40.31
C THR A 142 1.66 9.91 39.98
N ALA A 143 1.31 10.48 38.83
CA ALA A 143 -0.07 10.55 38.35
C ALA A 143 -0.68 9.16 38.11
N LEU A 144 0.16 8.17 37.78
CA LEU A 144 -0.19 6.77 37.55
C LEU A 144 -0.17 5.94 38.84
N ASN A 145 -0.19 6.59 40.01
CA ASN A 145 -0.22 5.91 41.31
C ASN A 145 1.01 4.99 41.54
N ILE A 146 2.12 5.25 40.86
CA ILE A 146 3.39 4.56 41.07
C ILE A 146 4.12 5.34 42.18
N PRO A 147 4.40 4.78 43.37
CA PRO A 147 5.06 5.52 44.45
C PRO A 147 6.57 5.70 44.20
N GLU A 148 7.23 6.62 44.91
CA GLU A 148 8.66 6.96 44.73
C GLU A 148 9.59 5.76 44.96
N GLU A 149 9.22 4.86 45.88
CA GLU A 149 10.00 3.68 46.24
C GLU A 149 9.83 2.52 45.25
N HIS A 150 8.96 2.68 44.24
CA HIS A 150 8.64 1.61 43.30
C HIS A 150 9.86 1.23 42.43
N PRO A 151 10.14 -0.07 42.23
CA PRO A 151 11.29 -0.52 41.43
C PRO A 151 11.37 0.10 40.03
N ALA A 152 10.23 0.28 39.35
CA ALA A 152 10.17 0.90 38.04
C ALA A 152 10.73 2.34 37.96
N ARG A 153 10.87 3.05 39.10
CA ARG A 153 11.49 4.38 39.18
C ARG A 153 13.00 4.34 39.40
N GLN A 154 13.59 3.16 39.59
CA GLN A 154 15.02 3.06 39.84
C GLN A 154 15.81 3.40 38.58
N GLU A 155 16.99 4.01 38.76
CA GLU A 155 17.88 4.40 37.64
C GLU A 155 18.41 3.19 36.84
N MET A 156 18.31 1.98 37.40
CA MET A 156 18.67 0.75 36.69
C MET A 156 17.67 0.41 35.57
N ASP A 157 16.42 0.86 35.67
CA ASP A 157 15.34 0.56 34.72
C ASP A 157 14.93 1.76 33.87
N THR A 158 15.11 3.00 34.39
CA THR A 158 14.64 4.24 33.76
C THR A 158 15.79 5.18 33.41
N PHE A 159 15.76 5.71 32.18
CA PHE A 159 16.70 6.75 31.75
C PHE A 159 16.29 8.13 32.27
N TYR A 160 16.94 8.55 33.34
CA TYR A 160 16.87 9.93 33.85
C TYR A 160 17.87 10.84 33.13
N LEU A 161 17.41 12.02 32.73
CA LEU A 161 18.28 13.07 32.23
C LEU A 161 18.94 13.86 33.36
N ARG A 162 19.91 14.69 32.96
CA ARG A 162 20.49 15.71 33.85
C ARG A 162 19.40 16.64 34.33
N ALA A 163 19.52 17.07 35.59
CA ALA A 163 18.59 18.02 36.15
C ALA A 163 18.60 19.34 35.35
N ASP A 164 17.43 19.94 35.18
CA ASP A 164 17.28 21.30 34.65
C ASP A 164 17.75 22.35 35.67
N ALA A 165 17.64 23.64 35.31
CA ALA A 165 18.07 24.74 36.18
C ALA A 165 17.26 24.81 37.48
N GLU A 166 16.06 24.24 37.48
CA GLU A 166 15.10 24.17 38.57
C GLU A 166 15.27 22.90 39.43
N GLY A 167 16.20 22.01 39.07
CA GLY A 167 16.49 20.78 39.79
C GLY A 167 15.58 19.60 39.45
N ASN A 168 14.66 19.75 38.49
CA ASN A 168 13.83 18.64 38.03
C ASN A 168 14.66 17.73 37.12
N ARG A 169 14.45 16.41 37.22
CA ARG A 169 15.09 15.43 36.33
C ARG A 169 14.07 14.90 35.34
N PRO A 170 14.08 15.35 34.07
CA PRO A 170 13.26 14.74 33.04
C PRO A 170 13.60 13.26 32.86
N VAL A 171 12.62 12.49 32.42
CA VAL A 171 12.76 11.06 32.12
C VAL A 171 12.46 10.82 30.66
N LEU A 172 13.15 9.87 30.04
CA LEU A 172 12.61 9.24 28.83
C LEU A 172 11.45 8.34 29.26
N ARG A 173 10.28 8.52 28.65
CA ARG A 173 9.07 7.80 29.07
C ARG A 173 9.25 6.27 28.99
N THR A 174 8.83 5.58 30.03
CA THR A 174 8.95 4.11 30.15
C THR A 174 7.80 3.34 29.50
N HIS A 175 6.73 4.07 29.20
CA HIS A 175 5.46 3.63 28.67
C HIS A 175 4.72 4.86 28.10
N THR A 176 3.67 4.70 27.28
CA THR A 176 2.93 5.82 26.67
C THR A 176 1.77 6.33 27.53
N SER A 177 1.58 5.78 28.74
CA SER A 177 0.62 6.25 29.75
C SER A 177 0.66 7.76 30.08
N PRO A 178 1.79 8.49 29.99
CA PRO A 178 1.78 9.95 30.17
C PRO A 178 0.84 10.69 29.21
N VAL A 179 0.62 10.13 28.01
CA VAL A 179 -0.36 10.65 27.04
C VAL A 179 -1.77 10.55 27.62
N GLN A 180 -2.11 9.45 28.27
CA GLN A 180 -3.41 9.24 28.93
C GLN A 180 -3.66 10.29 30.01
N ILE A 181 -2.66 10.54 30.87
CA ILE A 181 -2.72 11.58 31.91
C ILE A 181 -2.96 12.95 31.29
N ARG A 182 -2.21 13.30 30.24
CA ARG A 182 -2.38 14.57 29.51
C ARG A 182 -3.78 14.70 28.92
N THR A 183 -4.31 13.64 28.33
CA THR A 183 -5.66 13.66 27.76
C THR A 183 -6.71 13.84 28.84
N MET A 184 -6.66 13.08 29.94
CA MET A 184 -7.64 13.21 31.04
C MET A 184 -7.60 14.58 31.71
N MET A 185 -6.44 15.25 31.75
CA MET A 185 -6.32 16.59 32.33
C MET A 185 -6.82 17.71 31.40
N ASN A 186 -6.80 17.50 30.08
CA ASN A 186 -7.11 18.54 29.08
C ASN A 186 -8.48 18.36 28.42
N GLU A 187 -9.13 17.22 28.62
CA GLU A 187 -10.37 16.88 27.95
C GLU A 187 -11.39 16.31 28.94
N ALA A 188 -12.67 16.62 28.72
CA ALA A 188 -13.76 16.05 29.52
C ALA A 188 -14.17 14.67 28.96
N PRO A 189 -14.52 13.69 29.81
CA PRO A 189 -15.16 12.45 29.37
C PRO A 189 -16.43 12.70 28.54
N PRO A 190 -16.76 11.81 27.57
CA PRO A 190 -16.14 10.51 27.31
C PRO A 190 -14.80 10.60 26.56
N ILE A 191 -13.81 9.86 27.03
CA ILE A 191 -12.48 9.75 26.41
C ILE A 191 -12.32 8.34 25.86
N ARG A 192 -11.87 8.22 24.61
CA ARG A 192 -11.51 6.95 23.97
C ARG A 192 -10.32 7.16 23.05
N ILE A 193 -9.12 6.81 23.52
CA ILE A 193 -7.87 7.07 22.81
C ILE A 193 -6.96 5.85 22.75
N ILE A 194 -6.13 5.80 21.71
CA ILE A 194 -4.93 4.98 21.67
C ILE A 194 -3.70 5.89 21.53
N ALA A 195 -2.59 5.49 22.15
CA ALA A 195 -1.36 6.25 22.19
C ALA A 195 -0.19 5.35 21.75
N PRO A 196 0.01 5.14 20.43
CA PRO A 196 1.22 4.51 19.92
C PRO A 196 2.41 5.46 20.10
N GLY A 197 3.56 4.93 20.51
CA GLY A 197 4.75 5.75 20.70
C GLY A 197 5.98 4.96 21.12
N ARG A 198 7.14 5.62 21.01
CA ARG A 198 8.43 5.09 21.47
C ARG A 198 8.52 5.13 22.98
N THR A 199 9.06 4.09 23.58
CA THR A 199 9.27 3.95 25.01
C THR A 199 10.68 3.46 25.27
N TYR A 200 11.22 3.80 26.43
CA TYR A 200 12.63 3.64 26.73
C TYR A 200 12.82 2.95 28.08
N ARG A 201 13.66 1.93 28.13
CA ARG A 201 14.03 1.21 29.35
C ARG A 201 15.49 0.83 29.30
N SER A 202 16.17 0.82 30.43
CA SER A 202 17.59 0.49 30.49
C SER A 202 17.85 -1.02 30.50
N ASP A 203 17.30 -1.73 29.50
CA ASP A 203 17.46 -3.17 29.31
C ASP A 203 17.87 -3.49 27.86
N HIS A 204 18.73 -4.49 27.67
CA HIS A 204 19.22 -4.88 26.34
C HIS A 204 19.62 -6.36 26.27
N ASP A 205 18.79 -7.15 25.59
CA ASP A 205 19.05 -8.56 25.27
C ASP A 205 18.38 -8.95 23.92
N ALA A 206 18.19 -10.25 23.65
CA ALA A 206 17.56 -10.71 22.40
C ALA A 206 16.05 -10.39 22.30
N THR A 207 15.40 -10.16 23.44
CA THR A 207 13.97 -9.88 23.59
C THR A 207 13.69 -8.46 24.08
N HIS A 208 14.72 -7.73 24.49
CA HIS A 208 14.63 -6.37 25.04
C HIS A 208 15.56 -5.41 24.28
N SER A 209 15.02 -4.26 23.92
CA SER A 209 15.78 -3.16 23.34
C SER A 209 15.63 -1.92 24.21
N PRO A 210 16.67 -1.08 24.35
CA PRO A 210 16.60 0.11 25.18
C PRO A 210 15.59 1.14 24.68
N MET A 211 15.21 1.05 23.40
CA MET A 211 14.07 1.74 22.80
C MET A 211 13.21 0.71 22.08
N PHE A 212 11.91 0.77 22.33
CA PHE A 212 10.90 -0.03 21.65
C PHE A 212 9.61 0.77 21.51
N HIS A 213 8.56 0.20 20.94
CA HIS A 213 7.28 0.88 20.75
C HIS A 213 6.19 0.21 21.58
N GLN A 214 5.38 1.04 22.22
CA GLN A 214 4.14 0.58 22.85
C GLN A 214 2.96 1.29 22.24
N VAL A 215 1.83 0.61 22.27
CA VAL A 215 0.53 1.24 22.13
C VAL A 215 -0.25 1.00 23.40
N GLU A 216 -0.82 2.07 23.91
CA GLU A 216 -1.71 2.01 25.05
C GLU A 216 -3.07 2.59 24.71
N GLY A 217 -4.13 1.95 25.18
CA GLY A 217 -5.49 2.46 25.06
C GLY A 217 -6.03 2.93 26.40
N LEU A 218 -6.90 3.94 26.34
CA LEU A 218 -7.66 4.45 27.48
C LEU A 218 -9.10 4.69 27.06
N VAL A 219 -10.05 4.21 27.87
CA VAL A 219 -11.45 4.59 27.81
C VAL A 219 -11.91 5.08 29.17
N ILE A 220 -12.50 6.27 29.25
CA ILE A 220 -13.11 6.85 30.46
C ILE A 220 -14.51 7.32 30.12
N ASP A 221 -15.52 6.77 30.80
CA ASP A 221 -16.93 7.15 30.67
C ASP A 221 -17.71 6.70 31.93
N GLU A 222 -18.98 7.07 32.06
CA GLU A 222 -19.78 6.80 33.28
C GLU A 222 -20.13 5.31 33.43
N ALA A 223 -20.30 4.58 32.33
CA ALA A 223 -20.83 3.21 32.30
C ALA A 223 -19.82 2.11 31.88
N ILE A 224 -18.53 2.44 31.81
CA ILE A 224 -17.49 1.46 31.41
C ILE A 224 -17.31 0.40 32.47
N HIS A 225 -17.04 -0.85 32.09
CA HIS A 225 -16.83 -1.94 33.06
C HIS A 225 -15.92 -3.01 32.47
N MET A 226 -15.49 -3.97 33.28
CA MET A 226 -14.57 -5.05 32.85
C MET A 226 -15.07 -5.82 31.62
N GLY A 227 -16.39 -6.02 31.47
CA GLY A 227 -16.96 -6.63 30.26
C GLY A 227 -16.64 -5.87 28.96
N HIS A 228 -16.59 -4.53 28.99
CA HIS A 228 -16.21 -3.71 27.84
C HIS A 228 -14.72 -3.88 27.51
N LEU A 229 -13.85 -3.90 28.52
CA LEU A 229 -12.43 -4.19 28.34
C LEU A 229 -12.22 -5.55 27.69
N LYS A 230 -12.86 -6.60 28.23
CA LYS A 230 -12.74 -7.95 27.69
C LYS A 230 -13.21 -8.04 26.25
N GLY A 231 -14.38 -7.48 25.94
CA GLY A 231 -14.93 -7.48 24.59
C GLY A 231 -14.00 -6.76 23.59
N CYS A 232 -13.51 -5.58 23.96
CA CYS A 232 -12.60 -4.79 23.14
C CYS A 232 -11.30 -5.54 22.82
N LEU A 233 -10.67 -6.14 23.83
CA LEU A 233 -9.41 -6.85 23.65
C LEU A 233 -9.56 -8.20 22.94
N ILE A 234 -10.66 -8.93 23.18
CA ILE A 234 -10.96 -10.17 22.44
C ILE A 234 -11.11 -9.87 20.95
N GLU A 235 -11.88 -8.83 20.61
CA GLU A 235 -12.08 -8.43 19.23
C GLU A 235 -10.77 -7.97 18.59
N PHE A 236 -9.99 -7.13 19.28
CA PHE A 236 -8.68 -6.71 18.81
C PHE A 236 -7.78 -7.91 18.48
N CYS A 237 -7.66 -8.89 19.38
CA CYS A 237 -6.78 -10.03 19.17
C CYS A 237 -7.22 -10.87 17.96
N ARG A 238 -8.53 -11.13 17.83
CA ARG A 238 -9.09 -11.91 16.72
C ARG A 238 -8.88 -11.23 15.39
N THR A 239 -9.11 -9.92 15.33
CA THR A 239 -8.96 -9.12 14.12
C THR A 239 -7.49 -8.96 13.75
N TYR A 240 -6.62 -8.58 14.69
CA TYR A 240 -5.20 -8.35 14.41
C TYR A 240 -4.46 -9.59 13.91
N PHE A 241 -4.71 -10.75 14.55
CA PHE A 241 -4.12 -12.03 14.14
C PHE A 241 -4.93 -12.74 13.03
N GLU A 242 -6.05 -12.17 12.60
CA GLU A 242 -6.95 -12.75 11.58
C GLU A 242 -7.42 -14.18 11.92
N VAL A 243 -7.62 -14.47 13.21
CA VAL A 243 -8.11 -15.77 13.71
C VAL A 243 -9.43 -15.56 14.44
N HIS A 244 -10.54 -15.86 13.76
CA HIS A 244 -11.91 -15.64 14.27
C HIS A 244 -12.16 -16.30 15.64
N ASP A 245 -11.69 -17.54 15.82
CA ASP A 245 -11.91 -18.33 17.03
C ASP A 245 -10.68 -18.34 17.96
N LEU A 246 -9.86 -17.28 17.94
CA LEU A 246 -8.65 -17.20 18.76
C LEU A 246 -9.01 -17.32 20.26
N PRO A 247 -8.47 -18.31 20.98
CA PRO A 247 -8.63 -18.40 22.42
C PRO A 247 -7.90 -17.24 23.10
N VAL A 248 -8.61 -16.49 23.93
CA VAL A 248 -8.07 -15.36 24.71
C VAL A 248 -8.35 -15.61 26.19
N ARG A 249 -7.30 -15.53 27.02
CA ARG A 249 -7.36 -15.74 28.46
C ARG A 249 -6.95 -14.48 29.20
N PHE A 250 -7.72 -14.12 30.22
CA PHE A 250 -7.41 -13.03 31.14
C PHE A 250 -6.93 -13.63 32.45
N ARG A 251 -5.70 -13.32 32.85
CA ARG A 251 -5.09 -13.77 34.11
C ARG A 251 -4.89 -12.58 35.02
N ASN A 252 -5.19 -12.73 36.30
CA ASN A 252 -4.98 -11.67 37.28
C ASN A 252 -3.50 -11.26 37.31
N SER A 253 -3.25 -9.96 37.30
CA SER A 253 -1.93 -9.37 37.48
C SER A 253 -2.04 -8.15 38.40
N HIS A 254 -0.98 -7.35 38.51
CA HIS A 254 -0.96 -6.14 39.31
C HIS A 254 -0.22 -5.02 38.57
N PHE A 255 -0.92 -3.93 38.32
CA PHE A 255 -0.33 -2.66 37.89
C PHE A 255 -0.80 -1.54 38.83
N PRO A 256 0.08 -0.65 39.32
CA PRO A 256 -0.31 0.39 40.28
C PRO A 256 -1.41 1.35 39.79
N PHE A 257 -1.56 1.50 38.48
CA PHE A 257 -2.53 2.37 37.82
C PHE A 257 -3.86 1.68 37.46
N THR A 258 -4.02 0.38 37.72
CA THR A 258 -5.28 -0.34 37.46
C THR A 258 -5.72 -1.26 38.60
N GLU A 259 -7.03 -1.31 38.87
CA GLU A 259 -7.62 -2.23 39.82
C GLU A 259 -9.11 -2.48 39.48
N PRO A 260 -9.53 -3.72 39.16
CA PRO A 260 -8.72 -4.93 38.97
C PRO A 260 -7.81 -4.89 37.73
N SER A 261 -6.63 -5.49 37.87
CA SER A 261 -5.61 -5.67 36.82
C SER A 261 -5.64 -7.07 36.19
N ALA A 262 -5.35 -7.17 34.89
CA ALA A 262 -5.28 -8.43 34.16
C ALA A 262 -4.22 -8.40 33.03
N GLU A 263 -3.46 -9.48 32.92
CA GLU A 263 -2.67 -9.82 31.73
C GLU A 263 -3.52 -10.64 30.76
N VAL A 264 -3.26 -10.48 29.46
CA VAL A 264 -3.96 -11.19 28.41
C VAL A 264 -3.01 -12.08 27.63
N ASP A 265 -3.37 -13.36 27.61
CA ASP A 265 -2.69 -14.40 26.86
C ASP A 265 -3.56 -14.85 25.68
N ILE A 266 -2.92 -15.20 24.56
CA ILE A 266 -3.57 -15.84 23.42
C ILE A 266 -3.14 -17.31 23.31
N GLY A 267 -4.04 -18.14 22.79
CA GLY A 267 -3.76 -19.54 22.51
C GLY A 267 -2.73 -19.70 21.39
N CYS A 268 -1.81 -20.64 21.57
CA CYS A 268 -0.84 -21.02 20.56
C CYS A 268 -0.48 -22.51 20.65
N THR A 269 0.18 -23.01 19.61
CA THR A 269 0.81 -24.34 19.58
C THR A 269 2.29 -24.17 19.29
N ARG A 270 3.14 -24.87 20.05
CA ARG A 270 4.58 -24.97 19.80
C ARG A 270 4.89 -26.38 19.32
N ASP A 271 5.09 -26.56 18.01
CA ASP A 271 5.49 -27.85 17.44
C ASP A 271 6.81 -27.68 16.67
N SER A 272 7.78 -28.56 16.97
CA SER A 272 9.02 -28.69 16.19
C SER A 272 9.81 -27.38 15.96
N GLY A 273 9.69 -26.41 16.86
CA GLY A 273 10.36 -25.10 16.79
C GLY A 273 9.55 -24.00 16.09
N GLU A 274 8.36 -24.31 15.58
CA GLU A 274 7.43 -23.36 14.98
C GLU A 274 6.34 -22.95 15.98
N LEU A 275 6.07 -21.66 16.08
CA LEU A 275 5.01 -21.10 16.92
C LEU A 275 3.82 -20.75 16.03
N LYS A 276 2.68 -21.41 16.26
CA LYS A 276 1.43 -21.13 15.54
C LYS A 276 0.39 -20.54 16.47
N ILE A 277 -0.18 -19.40 16.10
CA ILE A 277 -1.26 -18.72 16.83
C ILE A 277 -2.59 -19.41 16.51
N GLY A 278 -3.42 -19.68 17.53
CA GLY A 278 -4.72 -20.31 17.35
C GLY A 278 -5.09 -21.29 18.46
N ALA A 279 -6.00 -22.21 18.17
CA ALA A 279 -6.40 -23.25 19.12
C ALA A 279 -5.22 -24.21 19.38
N GLY A 280 -4.71 -24.18 20.61
CA GLY A 280 -3.63 -25.02 21.10
C GLY A 280 -3.60 -25.05 22.62
N ASP A 281 -2.70 -25.88 23.16
CA ASP A 281 -2.59 -26.10 24.62
C ASP A 281 -1.66 -25.09 25.32
N ASP A 282 -0.88 -24.33 24.54
CA ASP A 282 0.05 -23.33 25.06
C ASP A 282 -0.57 -21.93 25.06
N TRP A 283 -0.02 -21.06 25.92
CA TRP A 283 -0.44 -19.69 26.08
C TRP A 283 0.73 -18.74 25.90
N LEU A 284 0.45 -17.59 25.29
CA LEU A 284 1.43 -16.55 25.10
C LEU A 284 0.88 -15.20 25.52
N GLU A 285 1.55 -14.58 26.49
CA GLU A 285 1.26 -13.22 26.92
C GLU A 285 1.53 -12.22 25.79
N ILE A 286 0.57 -11.32 25.55
CA ILE A 286 0.66 -10.28 24.53
C ILE A 286 0.46 -8.85 25.06
N LEU A 287 -0.29 -8.68 26.17
CA LEU A 287 -0.60 -7.35 26.69
C LEU A 287 -1.01 -7.36 28.17
N GLY A 288 -0.83 -6.20 28.82
CA GLY A 288 -1.35 -5.89 30.15
C GLY A 288 -2.57 -4.98 30.06
N SER A 289 -3.50 -5.09 31.00
CA SER A 289 -4.75 -4.33 31.01
C SER A 289 -5.38 -4.22 32.40
N GLY A 290 -6.40 -3.39 32.54
CA GLY A 290 -7.20 -3.34 33.76
C GLY A 290 -8.18 -2.18 33.80
N MET A 291 -9.00 -2.15 34.84
CA MET A 291 -9.86 -1.00 35.15
C MET A 291 -9.00 0.12 35.75
N VAL A 292 -9.12 1.36 35.28
CA VAL A 292 -8.28 2.48 35.75
C VAL A 292 -8.50 2.70 37.24
N HIS A 293 -7.39 2.78 37.98
CA HIS A 293 -7.44 2.91 39.44
C HIS A 293 -8.05 4.27 39.83
N PRO A 294 -8.95 4.34 40.84
CA PRO A 294 -9.61 5.58 41.26
C PRO A 294 -8.65 6.75 41.55
N LYS A 295 -7.47 6.44 42.12
CA LYS A 295 -6.41 7.44 42.38
C LYS A 295 -5.90 8.12 41.10
N VAL A 296 -5.80 7.39 40.00
CA VAL A 296 -5.35 7.94 38.71
C VAL A 296 -6.41 8.89 38.15
N ILE A 297 -7.69 8.52 38.24
CA ILE A 297 -8.83 9.36 37.85
C ILE A 297 -8.83 10.66 38.68
N GLU A 298 -8.66 10.54 40.01
CA GLU A 298 -8.57 11.68 40.93
C GLU A 298 -7.36 12.58 40.61
N ASN A 299 -6.18 12.00 40.35
CA ASN A 299 -4.96 12.74 39.99
C ASN A 299 -5.12 13.58 38.72
N CYS A 300 -6.05 13.21 37.83
CA CYS A 300 -6.37 13.95 36.61
C CYS A 300 -7.51 14.96 36.79
N GLY A 301 -8.06 15.12 37.99
CA GLY A 301 -9.14 16.07 38.28
C GLY A 301 -10.54 15.56 37.92
N LEU A 302 -10.70 14.25 37.72
CA LEU A 302 -11.98 13.61 37.46
C LEU A 302 -12.53 12.95 38.73
N ASP A 303 -13.85 12.84 38.84
CA ASP A 303 -14.51 12.21 39.99
C ASP A 303 -14.65 10.68 39.76
N PRO A 304 -13.93 9.83 40.53
CA PRO A 304 -14.00 8.37 40.40
C PRO A 304 -15.33 7.77 40.87
N ALA A 305 -16.19 8.53 41.58
CA ALA A 305 -17.55 8.09 41.89
C ALA A 305 -18.49 8.25 40.69
N LYS A 306 -18.15 9.14 39.75
CA LYS A 306 -18.93 9.42 38.55
C LYS A 306 -18.38 8.69 37.32
N TYR A 307 -17.07 8.70 37.13
CA TYR A 307 -16.42 8.14 35.96
C TYR A 307 -15.61 6.89 36.31
N GLN A 308 -15.58 5.96 35.37
CA GLN A 308 -14.77 4.75 35.43
C GLN A 308 -14.21 4.48 34.04
N GLY A 309 -13.27 3.54 33.95
CA GLY A 309 -12.61 3.30 32.68
C GLY A 309 -11.73 2.09 32.69
N PHE A 310 -11.24 1.73 31.52
CA PHE A 310 -10.20 0.73 31.39
C PHE A 310 -9.03 1.27 30.59
N ALA A 311 -7.87 0.69 30.84
CA ALA A 311 -6.68 0.92 30.05
C ALA A 311 -6.04 -0.43 29.68
N PHE A 312 -5.25 -0.42 28.62
CA PHE A 312 -4.45 -1.55 28.19
C PHE A 312 -3.15 -1.06 27.55
N GLY A 313 -2.13 -1.91 27.54
CA GLY A 313 -0.84 -1.61 26.95
C GLY A 313 -0.18 -2.85 26.38
N MET A 314 0.40 -2.72 25.19
CA MET A 314 1.10 -3.81 24.52
C MET A 314 2.35 -3.32 23.79
N GLY A 315 3.37 -4.18 23.73
CA GLY A 315 4.57 -3.94 22.94
C GLY A 315 4.31 -4.23 21.47
N ILE A 316 4.57 -3.25 20.61
CA ILE A 316 4.30 -3.35 19.17
C ILE A 316 5.26 -4.36 18.52
N GLU A 317 6.53 -4.36 18.90
CA GLU A 317 7.53 -5.32 18.41
C GLU A 317 7.07 -6.77 18.65
N ARG A 318 6.52 -7.06 19.83
CA ARG A 318 6.12 -8.43 20.18
C ARG A 318 5.00 -8.93 19.29
N ILE A 319 3.93 -8.15 19.11
CA ILE A 319 2.81 -8.57 18.26
C ILE A 319 3.21 -8.61 16.77
N ALA A 320 4.10 -7.72 16.33
CA ALA A 320 4.67 -7.76 14.98
C ALA A 320 5.51 -9.03 14.75
N MET A 321 6.35 -9.41 15.72
CA MET A 321 7.13 -10.65 15.66
C MET A 321 6.24 -11.88 15.56
N LEU A 322 5.15 -11.89 16.32
CA LEU A 322 4.22 -13.00 16.35
C LEU A 322 3.41 -13.12 15.06
N LYS A 323 2.93 -11.99 14.52
CA LYS A 323 2.15 -11.97 13.28
C LYS A 323 3.01 -12.30 12.06
N TYR A 324 4.21 -11.70 11.97
CA TYR A 324 5.06 -11.79 10.78
C TYR A 324 6.20 -12.81 10.89
N GLY A 325 6.26 -13.58 11.99
CA GLY A 325 7.27 -14.63 12.19
C GLY A 325 8.70 -14.10 12.30
N ILE A 326 8.89 -12.91 12.88
CA ILE A 326 10.22 -12.29 13.05
C ILE A 326 10.87 -12.85 14.33
N PRO A 327 12.02 -13.54 14.26
CA PRO A 327 12.55 -14.30 15.39
C PRO A 327 13.35 -13.47 16.40
N ASP A 328 13.90 -12.32 16.00
CA ASP A 328 14.81 -11.52 16.83
C ASP A 328 14.42 -10.04 16.79
N LEU A 329 14.12 -9.47 17.96
CA LEU A 329 13.67 -8.09 18.12
C LEU A 329 14.74 -7.07 17.69
N ARG A 330 16.02 -7.38 17.87
CA ARG A 330 17.12 -6.43 17.57
C ARG A 330 17.17 -6.06 16.10
N THR A 331 16.74 -6.98 15.23
CA THR A 331 16.75 -6.80 13.78
C THR A 331 15.87 -5.64 13.29
N PHE A 332 14.90 -5.19 14.10
CA PHE A 332 14.12 -3.99 13.82
C PHE A 332 14.96 -2.70 13.79
N TYR A 333 16.11 -2.66 14.48
CA TYR A 333 16.92 -1.44 14.63
C TYR A 333 18.26 -1.50 13.88
N ASP A 334 18.63 -2.65 13.33
CA ASP A 334 19.89 -2.85 12.59
C ASP A 334 19.95 -2.10 11.24
N SER A 335 18.80 -1.62 10.74
CA SER A 335 18.68 -0.91 9.46
C SER A 335 19.21 -1.70 8.25
N ASP A 336 19.10 -3.04 8.26
CA ASP A 336 19.51 -3.90 7.13
C ASP A 336 18.50 -3.84 5.98
N LEU A 337 18.94 -3.37 4.82
CA LEU A 337 18.11 -3.27 3.62
C LEU A 337 17.61 -4.62 3.09
N ARG A 338 18.34 -5.72 3.33
CA ARG A 338 17.91 -7.08 2.95
C ARG A 338 16.75 -7.53 3.83
N TRP A 339 16.84 -7.24 5.13
CA TRP A 339 15.78 -7.48 6.09
C TRP A 339 14.54 -6.66 5.72
N MET A 340 14.71 -5.37 5.41
CA MET A 340 13.63 -4.49 4.95
C MET A 340 12.97 -4.96 3.64
N ARG A 341 13.73 -5.54 2.71
CA ARG A 341 13.16 -6.11 1.47
C ARG A 341 12.36 -7.39 1.72
N HIS A 342 12.72 -8.17 2.74
CA HIS A 342 12.06 -9.43 3.07
C HIS A 342 10.81 -9.23 3.93
N TYR A 343 10.95 -8.48 5.04
CA TYR A 343 9.89 -8.25 6.02
C TYR A 343 9.10 -6.96 5.78
N GLY A 344 9.67 -5.97 5.09
CA GLY A 344 8.99 -4.71 4.84
C GLY A 344 7.85 -4.85 3.83
N PHE A 345 6.88 -3.94 3.93
CA PHE A 345 5.61 -3.96 3.20
C PHE A 345 5.65 -3.04 1.98
N ALA A 346 4.85 -3.31 0.95
CA ALA A 346 4.72 -2.37 -0.15
C ALA A 346 3.94 -1.13 0.32
N SER A 347 4.19 0.04 -0.27
CA SER A 347 3.47 1.26 0.11
C SER A 347 1.98 1.25 -0.21
N LEU A 348 1.52 0.26 -0.99
CA LEU A 348 0.11 0.05 -1.32
C LEU A 348 -0.55 -1.04 -0.47
N ASP A 349 0.21 -1.71 0.41
CA ASP A 349 -0.31 -2.69 1.37
C ASP A 349 -0.92 -1.96 2.58
N ILE A 350 -1.87 -1.06 2.31
CA ILE A 350 -2.52 -0.23 3.32
C ILE A 350 -3.54 -1.09 4.09
N PRO A 351 -3.40 -1.22 5.42
CA PRO A 351 -4.40 -1.89 6.24
C PRO A 351 -5.82 -1.40 5.96
N GLY A 352 -6.75 -2.32 5.68
CA GLY A 352 -8.15 -1.96 5.44
C GLY A 352 -9.11 -3.13 5.65
N ALA A 353 -10.32 -2.86 6.18
CA ALA A 353 -11.35 -3.88 6.41
C ALA A 353 -11.78 -4.63 5.12
N LEU A 354 -11.59 -4.01 3.96
CA LEU A 354 -11.87 -4.60 2.63
C LEU A 354 -10.62 -5.22 1.97
N GLY A 355 -9.42 -4.81 2.37
CA GLY A 355 -8.14 -5.28 1.80
C GLY A 355 -7.52 -6.45 2.56
N GLY A 356 -7.97 -6.72 3.79
CA GLY A 356 -7.28 -7.57 4.75
C GLY A 356 -6.13 -6.83 5.42
N LEU A 357 -5.62 -7.36 6.54
CA LEU A 357 -4.42 -6.85 7.19
C LEU A 357 -3.22 -7.61 6.61
N HIS A 358 -2.81 -7.20 5.40
CA HIS A 358 -1.78 -7.79 4.54
C HIS A 358 -0.69 -8.66 5.24
N ARG A 359 -0.83 -10.00 5.25
CA ARG A 359 0.07 -11.00 4.62
C ARG A 359 -0.35 -12.43 4.97
#